data_AF-A0A4R3MN29-F1
#
_entry.id   AF-A0A4R3MN29-F1
#
_cell.length_a   1.000
_cell.length_b   1.000
_cell.length_c   1.000
_cell.angle_alpha   90.00
_cell.angle_beta   90.00
_cell.angle_gamma   90.00
#
_symmetry.space_group_name_H-M   'P 1'
#
loop_
_entity.id
_entity.type
_entity.pdbx_description
1 polymer ?
#
loop_
_entity_poly.entity_id
_entity_poly.type
_entity_poly.pdbx_seq_one_letter_code
_entity_poly.pdbx_strand_id
1 'polypeptide(L)' 'MWFENKKTGLKWNITDKFHIDRLKNNSDYEVVVEKTETKPKSVATTKPKATTTKK' A
#
# COMPACT_ATOMS: atom_id res chain seq x y z
N MET A 1 0.25 12.18 -8.97
CA MET A 1 -0.52 12.07 -7.71
C MET A 1 -1.14 10.69 -7.68
N TRP A 2 -0.96 9.95 -6.60
CA TRP A 2 -1.41 8.56 -6.52
C TRP A 2 -2.85 8.49 -6.03
N PHE A 3 -3.65 7.67 -6.71
CA PHE A 3 -5.05 7.42 -6.38
C PHE A 3 -5.28 5.92 -6.24
N GLU A 4 -6.10 5.54 -5.26
CA GLU A 4 -6.58 4.18 -5.07
C GLU A 4 -8.09 4.13 -5.23
N ASN A 5 -8.60 3.14 -5.96
CA ASN A 5 -10.03 2.89 -6.06
C ASN A 5 -10.50 1.98 -4.92
N LYS A 6 -11.45 2.45 -4.12
CA LYS A 6 -11.99 1.73 -2.96
C LYS A 6 -12.69 0.41 -3.32
N LYS A 7 -13.27 0.32 -4.52
CA LYS A 7 -14.02 -0.86 -4.97
C LYS A 7 -13.10 -2.00 -5.42
N THR A 8 -11.93 -1.66 -5.95
CA THR A 8 -11.04 -2.65 -6.61
C THR A 8 -9.66 -2.75 -5.97
N GLY A 9 -9.26 -1.79 -5.13
CA GLY A 9 -7.92 -1.70 -4.52
C GLY A 9 -6.82 -1.33 -5.52
N LEU A 10 -7.17 -0.99 -6.77
CA LEU A 10 -6.22 -0.61 -7.79
C LEU A 10 -5.64 0.78 -7.52
N LYS A 11 -4.31 0.89 -7.67
CA LYS A 11 -3.54 2.12 -7.48
C LYS A 11 -2.98 2.61 -8.81
N TRP A 12 -3.16 3.90 -9.09
CA TRP A 12 -2.62 4.54 -10.29
C TRP A 12 -1.94 5.86 -9.97
N ASN A 13 -0.82 6.13 -10.64
CA ASN A 13 -0.20 7.45 -10.62
C ASN A 13 -0.75 8.29 -11.77
N ILE A 14 -1.39 9.39 -11.41
CA ILE A 14 -2.04 10.29 -12.35
C ILE A 14 -1.30 11.61 -12.33
N THR A 15 -0.78 12.01 -13.47
CA THR A 15 -0.04 13.27 -13.66
C THR A 15 -0.92 14.38 -14.22
N ASP A 16 -2.03 14.03 -14.86
CA ASP A 16 -2.96 14.97 -15.49
C ASP A 16 -3.82 15.71 -14.45
N LYS A 17 -3.77 17.05 -14.48
CA LYS A 17 -4.45 17.89 -13.48
C LYS A 17 -5.97 17.82 -13.57
N PHE A 18 -6.54 17.69 -14.77
CA PHE A 18 -7.99 17.59 -14.95
C PHE A 18 -8.51 16.26 -14.40
N HIS A 19 -7.79 15.17 -14.63
CA HIS A 19 -8.10 13.86 -14.06
C HIS A 19 -8.00 13.86 -12.53
N ILE A 20 -6.96 14.49 -11.97
CA ILE A 20 -6.77 14.61 -10.52
C ILE A 20 -7.97 15.32 -9.88
N ASP A 21 -8.43 16.42 -10.48
CA ASP A 21 -9.55 17.21 -9.93
C ASP A 21 -10.87 16.43 -9.98
N ARG A 22 -11.10 15.72 -11.09
CA ARG A 22 -12.28 14.84 -11.25
C ARG A 22 -12.28 13.71 -10.22
N LEU A 23 -11.12 13.12 -9.93
CA LEU A 23 -11.00 12.01 -8.98
C LEU A 23 -11.04 12.48 -7.53
N LYS A 24 -10.54 13.68 -7.22
CA LYS A 24 -10.70 14.29 -5.89
C LYS A 24 -12.16 14.48 -5.49
N ASN A 25 -13.02 14.78 -6.47
CA ASN A 25 -14.46 14.94 -6.24
C ASN A 25 -15.23 13.62 -6.29
N ASN A 26 -14.56 12.48 -6.51
CA ASN A 26 -15.21 11.18 -6.64
C ASN A 26 -15.03 10.35 -5.36
N SER A 27 -16.13 9.98 -4.69
CA SER A 27 -16.10 9.16 -3.47
C SER A 27 -15.55 7.75 -3.66
N ASP A 28 -15.51 7.24 -4.90
CA ASP A 28 -14.95 5.92 -5.21
C ASP A 28 -13.41 5.88 -5.18
N TYR A 29 -12.76 7.06 -5.16
CA TYR A 29 -11.30 7.16 -5.22
C TYR A 29 -10.75 7.91 -4.03
N GLU A 30 -9.61 7.45 -3.52
CA GLU A 30 -8.89 8.10 -2.44
C GLU A 30 -7.48 8.48 -2.88
N VAL A 31 -7.04 9.66 -2.44
CA VAL A 31 -5.67 10.10 -2.65
C VAL A 31 -4.78 9.31 -1.71
N VAL A 32 -3.95 8.44 -2.25
CA VAL A 32 -2.93 7.75 -1.48
C VAL A 32 -1.67 8.56 -1.63
N VAL A 33 -1.28 9.29 -0.58
CA VAL A 33 0.10 9.74 -0.51
C VAL A 33 0.90 8.48 -0.32
N GLU A 34 1.66 8.08 -1.35
CA GLU A 34 2.67 7.04 -1.24
C GLU A 34 3.68 7.56 -0.22
N LYS A 35 3.38 7.36 1.07
CA LYS A 35 4.39 7.29 2.09
C LYS A 35 5.21 6.11 1.62
N THR A 36 6.33 6.39 0.95
CA THR A 36 7.45 5.47 0.83
C THR A 36 7.42 4.62 2.07
N GLU A 37 7.10 3.35 1.87
CA GLU A 37 6.91 2.37 2.90
C GLU A 37 8.25 2.20 3.61
N THR A 38 8.57 3.10 4.55
CA THR A 38 9.44 2.79 5.68
C THR A 38 8.62 2.00 6.69
N LYS A 39 8.00 0.93 6.22
CA LYS A 39 7.49 -0.13 7.06
C LYS A 39 7.67 -1.40 6.25
N PRO A 40 8.86 -2.04 6.29
CA PRO A 40 8.91 -3.45 5.97
C PRO A 40 7.80 -4.09 6.79
N LYS A 41 6.77 -4.55 6.07
CA LYS A 41 5.73 -5.40 6.61
C LYS A 41 6.47 -6.45 7.40
N SER A 42 6.35 -6.36 8.72
CA SER A 42 6.96 -7.31 9.65
C SER A 42 6.52 -8.68 9.18
N VAL A 43 7.41 -9.33 8.44
CA VAL A 43 7.36 -10.77 8.22
C VAL A 43 7.62 -11.32 9.60
N ALA A 44 6.54 -11.46 10.36
CA ALA A 44 6.42 -12.41 11.43
C ALA A 44 6.54 -13.81 10.80
N THR A 45 7.73 -14.12 10.29
CA THR A 45 8.17 -15.49 10.15
C THR A 45 8.67 -15.84 11.52
N THR A 46 7.74 -16.36 12.31
CA THR A 46 7.95 -17.21 13.46
C THR A 46 9.34 -17.84 13.45
N LYS A 47 10.18 -17.43 14.40
CA LYS A 47 11.31 -18.25 14.86
C LYS A 47 10.79 -19.67 15.11
N PRO A 48 11.34 -20.74 14.51
CA PRO A 48 11.58 -21.94 15.27
C PRO A 48 12.84 -21.67 16.09
N LYS A 49 12.64 -21.36 17.37
CA LYS A 49 13.64 -21.59 18.41
C LYS A 49 13.85 -23.11 18.49
N ALA A 50 14.69 -23.67 17.62
CA ALA A 50 15.18 -25.03 17.77
C ALA A 50 16.36 -24.99 18.73
N THR A 51 16.04 -25.13 20.01
CA THR A 51 16.92 -25.63 21.06
C THR A 51 17.60 -26.94 20.64
N THR A 52 18.93 -26.99 20.83
CA THR A 52 19.78 -28.14 21.16
C THR A 52 19.25 -29.56 20.90
N THR A 53 19.97 -30.38 20.13
CA THR A 53 20.10 -31.82 20.40
C THR A 53 21.46 -32.33 19.92
N LYS A 54 22.24 -32.86 20.87
CA LYS A 54 23.45 -33.68 20.70
C LYS A 54 23.15 -34.94 19.86
N LYS A 55 24.07 -35.35 18.98
CA LYS A 55 24.59 -36.73 18.98
C LYS A 55 25.95 -36.79 18.30
#